data_AF-Q6HGF7-F1
#
_entry.id   AF-Q6HGF7-F1
#
_cell.length_a   1.000
_cell.length_b   1.000
_cell.length_c   1.000
_cell.angle_alpha   90.00
_cell.angle_beta   90.00
_cell.angle_gamma   90.00
#
_symmetry.space_group_name_H-M   'P 1'
#
loop_
_entity.id
_entity.type
_entity.pdbx_description
1 polymer ?
#
loop_
_entity_poly.entity_id
_entity_poly.type
_entity_poly.pdbx_seq_one_letter_code
_entity_poly.pdbx_strand_id
1 'polypeptide(L)'
;MDFNEGISTLYKMRFLENEGDDIEVFESILNELANKGTNDIIPDLCIIFDDDIAEPSAGDYLIETIFYIAEHSGREEGLYKLAISIPKMLPHAEFWAERIHRTLLHSKGLVVSYMNVLENINNSTKQIIKGILLEIREDDPDLYLEKVNSILEKL
;
A
#
# COMPACT_ATOMS: atom_id res chain seq x y z
N MET A 1 -2.54 6.89 -21.54
CA MET A 1 -3.70 6.18 -20.96
C MET A 1 -4.45 7.13 -20.03
N ASP A 2 -5.78 7.04 -19.94
CA ASP A 2 -6.53 7.68 -18.84
C ASP A 2 -6.25 6.92 -17.55
N PHE A 3 -6.00 7.59 -16.42
CA PHE A 3 -5.66 6.89 -15.18
C PHE A 3 -6.74 5.91 -14.72
N ASN A 4 -8.01 6.24 -14.91
CA ASN A 4 -9.10 5.35 -14.52
C ASN A 4 -9.14 4.11 -15.41
N GLU A 5 -8.81 4.26 -16.70
CA GLU A 5 -8.71 3.13 -17.63
C GLU A 5 -7.56 2.19 -17.24
N GLY A 6 -6.39 2.74 -16.93
CA GLY A 6 -5.23 1.97 -16.48
C GLY A 6 -5.51 1.21 -15.18
N ILE A 7 -6.06 1.88 -14.18
CA ILE A 7 -6.42 1.28 -12.89
C ILE A 7 -7.50 0.22 -13.05
N SER A 8 -8.53 0.47 -13.87
CA SER A 8 -9.58 -0.51 -14.18
C SER A 8 -9.01 -1.76 -14.86
N THR A 9 -7.99 -1.57 -15.71
CA THR A 9 -7.29 -2.67 -16.39
C THR A 9 -6.50 -3.49 -15.38
N LEU A 10 -5.68 -2.85 -14.53
CA LEU A 10 -4.94 -3.55 -13.46
C LEU A 10 -5.88 -4.30 -12.52
N TYR A 11 -7.00 -3.69 -12.12
CA TYR A 11 -7.99 -4.34 -11.27
C TYR A 11 -8.47 -5.66 -11.89
N LYS A 12 -8.75 -5.71 -13.19
CA LYS A 12 -9.19 -6.94 -13.87
C LYS A 12 -8.05 -7.96 -14.03
N MET A 13 -6.85 -7.48 -14.32
CA MET A 13 -5.67 -8.32 -14.56
C MET A 13 -5.09 -8.94 -13.28
N ARG A 14 -5.49 -8.51 -12.07
CA ARG A 14 -4.88 -8.96 -10.81
C ARG A 14 -4.87 -10.47 -10.58
N PHE A 15 -5.79 -11.19 -11.24
CA PHE A 15 -5.89 -12.66 -11.18
C PHE A 15 -5.25 -13.37 -12.39
N LEU A 16 -4.80 -12.64 -13.40
CA LEU A 16 -4.22 -13.17 -14.64
C LEU A 16 -5.05 -14.30 -15.32
N GLU A 17 -6.38 -14.22 -15.23
CA GLU A 17 -7.28 -15.26 -15.72
C GLU A 17 -7.79 -15.01 -17.15
N ASN A 18 -7.63 -13.79 -17.69
CA ASN A 18 -8.15 -13.44 -19.01
C ASN A 18 -7.11 -13.65 -20.11
N GLU A 19 -7.59 -13.93 -21.32
CA GLU A 19 -6.73 -14.02 -22.50
C GLU A 19 -6.02 -12.68 -22.74
N GLY A 20 -4.68 -12.71 -22.72
CA GLY A 20 -3.84 -11.53 -22.88
C GLY A 20 -3.45 -10.83 -21.58
N ASP A 21 -3.89 -11.34 -20.42
CA ASP A 21 -3.33 -10.92 -19.14
C ASP A 21 -1.87 -11.37 -19.06
N ASP A 22 -0.96 -10.42 -18.86
CA ASP A 22 0.48 -10.65 -18.84
C ASP A 22 1.14 -9.71 -17.82
N ILE A 23 2.11 -10.23 -17.07
CA ILE A 23 2.79 -9.48 -16.01
C ILE A 23 3.60 -8.30 -16.56
N GLU A 24 4.17 -8.39 -17.76
CA GLU A 24 4.89 -7.29 -18.41
C GLU A 24 3.92 -6.17 -18.79
N VAL A 25 2.68 -6.51 -19.20
CA VAL A 25 1.63 -5.53 -19.47
C VAL A 25 1.18 -4.85 -18.18
N PHE A 26 1.01 -5.62 -17.10
CA PHE A 26 0.68 -5.10 -15.78
C PHE A 26 1.74 -4.11 -15.29
N GLU A 27 3.01 -4.49 -15.37
CA GLU A 27 4.15 -3.65 -15.01
C GLU A 27 4.23 -2.39 -15.89
N SER A 28 3.98 -2.52 -17.20
CA SER A 28 3.97 -1.37 -18.11
C SER A 28 2.92 -0.32 -17.73
N ILE A 29 1.71 -0.77 -17.37
CA ILE A 29 0.63 0.11 -16.92
C ILE A 29 1.02 0.81 -15.60
N LEU A 30 1.56 0.05 -14.64
CA LEU A 30 2.06 0.62 -13.37
C LEU A 30 3.16 1.65 -13.59
N ASN A 31 4.11 1.38 -14.49
CA ASN A 31 5.16 2.32 -14.85
C ASN A 31 4.60 3.62 -15.45
N GLU A 32 3.54 3.57 -16.27
CA GLU A 32 2.87 4.79 -16.74
C GLU A 32 2.20 5.56 -15.59
N LEU A 33 1.52 4.86 -14.68
CA LEU A 33 0.87 5.46 -13.51
C LEU A 33 1.89 6.08 -12.55
N ALA A 34 3.01 5.41 -12.28
CA ALA A 34 4.07 5.90 -11.40
C ALA A 34 4.67 7.22 -11.91
N ASN A 35 4.87 7.33 -13.22
CA ASN A 35 5.51 8.50 -13.84
C ASN A 35 4.59 9.72 -13.98
N LYS A 36 3.27 9.52 -14.04
CA LYS A 36 2.31 10.58 -14.36
C LYS A 36 1.29 10.84 -13.24
N GLY A 37 1.03 9.85 -12.41
CA GLY A 37 0.03 9.90 -11.35
C GLY A 37 0.44 10.80 -10.18
N THR A 38 -0.55 11.19 -9.40
CA THR A 38 -0.37 11.96 -8.16
C THR A 38 -0.90 11.17 -6.97
N ASN A 39 -0.78 11.70 -5.75
CA ASN A 39 -1.34 11.09 -4.54
C ASN A 39 -2.84 10.75 -4.63
N ASP A 40 -3.57 11.36 -5.56
CA ASP A 40 -5.00 11.14 -5.74
C ASP A 40 -5.35 9.75 -6.26
N ILE A 41 -4.43 9.05 -6.93
CA ILE A 41 -4.70 7.69 -7.43
C ILE A 41 -4.37 6.59 -6.42
N ILE A 42 -3.65 6.90 -5.33
CA ILE A 42 -3.25 5.92 -4.31
C ILE A 42 -4.45 5.15 -3.73
N PRO A 43 -5.59 5.79 -3.38
CA PRO A 43 -6.73 5.07 -2.87
C PRO A 43 -7.27 4.02 -3.85
N ASP A 44 -7.27 4.31 -5.15
CA ASP A 44 -7.77 3.39 -6.16
C ASP A 44 -6.77 2.25 -6.43
N LEU A 45 -5.46 2.54 -6.35
CA LEU A 45 -4.42 1.50 -6.38
C LEU A 45 -4.56 0.52 -5.20
N CYS A 46 -4.94 1.01 -4.01
CA CYS A 46 -5.17 0.14 -2.86
C CYS A 46 -6.34 -0.85 -3.07
N ILE A 47 -7.32 -0.51 -3.91
CA ILE A 47 -8.46 -1.39 -4.23
C ILE A 47 -8.07 -2.53 -5.17
N ILE A 48 -6.91 -2.45 -5.83
CA ILE A 48 -6.42 -3.52 -6.73
C ILE A 48 -5.93 -4.72 -5.92
N PHE A 49 -5.47 -4.53 -4.68
CA PHE A 49 -5.00 -5.65 -3.87
C PHE A 49 -6.12 -6.65 -3.57
N ASP A 50 -5.74 -7.91 -3.61
CA ASP A 50 -6.58 -9.06 -3.32
C ASP A 50 -5.63 -10.18 -2.87
N ASP A 51 -5.95 -10.89 -1.80
CA ASP A 51 -5.08 -11.97 -1.30
C ASP A 51 -4.99 -13.14 -2.31
N ASP A 52 -5.92 -13.19 -3.27
CA ASP A 52 -5.91 -14.12 -4.40
C ASP A 52 -5.15 -13.57 -5.65
N ILE A 53 -4.36 -12.49 -5.55
CA ILE A 53 -3.48 -12.04 -6.64
C ILE A 53 -2.64 -13.22 -7.16
N ALA A 54 -2.75 -13.50 -8.46
CA ALA A 54 -2.21 -14.72 -9.04
C ALA A 54 -0.68 -14.74 -9.12
N GLU A 55 -0.08 -13.59 -9.33
CA GLU A 55 1.36 -13.41 -9.45
C GLU A 55 1.84 -12.46 -8.34
N PRO A 56 2.51 -12.94 -7.29
CA PRO A 56 2.94 -12.11 -6.15
C PRO A 56 3.78 -10.89 -6.55
N SER A 57 4.56 -10.99 -7.64
CA SER A 57 5.33 -9.84 -8.13
C SER A 57 4.44 -8.68 -8.58
N ALA A 58 3.21 -8.93 -9.05
CA ALA A 58 2.25 -7.87 -9.37
C ALA A 58 1.88 -7.03 -8.14
N GLY A 59 1.67 -7.69 -7.00
CA GLY A 59 1.40 -7.01 -5.73
C GLY A 59 2.62 -6.25 -5.21
N ASP A 60 3.83 -6.82 -5.31
CA ASP A 60 5.06 -6.10 -4.96
C ASP A 60 5.24 -4.84 -5.84
N TYR A 61 5.00 -4.92 -7.17
CA TYR A 61 5.05 -3.76 -8.07
C TYR A 61 4.00 -2.69 -7.74
N LEU A 62 2.80 -3.08 -7.32
CA LEU A 62 1.78 -2.14 -6.83
C LEU A 62 2.27 -1.38 -5.60
N ILE A 63 2.87 -2.08 -4.64
CA ILE A 63 3.43 -1.48 -3.43
C ILE A 63 4.53 -0.47 -3.79
N GLU A 64 5.47 -0.87 -4.65
CA GLU A 64 6.54 -0.01 -5.13
C GLU A 64 5.99 1.24 -5.83
N THR A 65 4.98 1.07 -6.67
CA THR A 65 4.31 2.18 -7.38
C THR A 65 3.66 3.15 -6.41
N ILE A 66 2.93 2.67 -5.39
CA ILE A 66 2.28 3.51 -4.38
C ILE A 66 3.33 4.33 -3.61
N PHE A 67 4.40 3.70 -3.14
CA PHE A 67 5.44 4.42 -2.41
C PHE A 67 6.20 5.40 -3.31
N TYR A 68 6.48 5.02 -4.55
CA TYR A 68 7.10 5.91 -5.53
C TYR A 68 6.25 7.18 -5.75
N ILE A 69 4.95 7.02 -5.99
CA ILE A 69 4.04 8.17 -6.17
C ILE A 69 4.04 9.05 -4.92
N ALA A 70 3.92 8.46 -3.73
CA ALA A 70 3.94 9.22 -2.48
C ALA A 70 5.22 10.04 -2.34
N GLU A 71 6.39 9.46 -2.62
CA GLU A 71 7.66 10.16 -2.49
C GLU A 71 7.82 11.33 -3.48
N HIS A 72 7.27 11.23 -4.68
CA HIS A 72 7.46 12.22 -5.74
C HIS A 72 6.32 13.24 -5.84
N SER A 73 5.15 12.95 -5.28
CA SER A 73 3.96 13.81 -5.34
C SER A 73 3.57 14.45 -4.00
N GLY A 74 4.36 14.23 -2.94
CA GLY A 74 4.13 14.78 -1.60
C GLY A 74 3.97 13.67 -0.58
N ARG A 75 5.08 13.33 0.10
CA ARG A 75 5.20 12.12 0.93
C ARG A 75 4.10 11.98 1.99
N GLU A 76 3.87 13.00 2.81
CA GLU A 76 2.89 12.91 3.89
C GLU A 76 1.45 12.83 3.36
N GLU A 77 1.12 13.56 2.29
CA GLU A 77 -0.19 13.46 1.67
C GLU A 77 -0.41 12.06 1.06
N GLY A 78 0.58 11.52 0.35
CA GLY A 78 0.48 10.18 -0.23
C GLY A 78 0.35 9.09 0.84
N LEU A 79 1.14 9.19 1.91
CA LEU A 79 1.05 8.29 3.07
C LEU A 79 -0.29 8.44 3.81
N TYR A 80 -0.87 9.64 3.86
CA TYR A 80 -2.22 9.86 4.39
C TYR A 80 -3.27 9.15 3.54
N LYS A 81 -3.21 9.30 2.21
CA LYS A 81 -4.12 8.62 1.26
C LYS A 81 -4.00 7.10 1.37
N LEU A 82 -2.79 6.59 1.55
CA LEU A 82 -2.54 5.17 1.84
C LEU A 82 -3.20 4.75 3.15
N ALA A 83 -2.91 5.45 4.26
CA ALA A 83 -3.42 5.10 5.59
C ALA A 83 -4.95 5.03 5.65
N ILE A 84 -5.65 6.01 5.05
CA ILE A 84 -7.12 6.02 5.03
C ILE A 84 -7.72 4.95 4.10
N SER A 85 -6.91 4.34 3.24
CA SER A 85 -7.33 3.30 2.29
C SER A 85 -7.11 1.89 2.83
N ILE A 86 -6.23 1.70 3.82
CA ILE A 86 -6.02 0.40 4.49
C ILE A 86 -7.33 -0.28 4.93
N PRO A 87 -8.30 0.41 5.58
CA PRO A 87 -9.56 -0.24 5.97
C PRO A 87 -10.36 -0.79 4.78
N LYS A 88 -10.20 -0.22 3.58
CA LYS A 88 -10.91 -0.67 2.38
C LYS A 88 -10.32 -1.93 1.77
N MET A 89 -9.08 -2.29 2.13
CA MET A 89 -8.44 -3.53 1.71
C MET A 89 -8.96 -4.75 2.50
N LEU A 90 -9.57 -4.52 3.66
CA LEU A 90 -9.98 -5.60 4.56
C LEU A 90 -11.42 -6.05 4.27
N PRO A 91 -11.74 -7.36 4.37
CA PRO A 91 -10.83 -8.47 4.72
C PRO A 91 -10.20 -9.18 3.51
N HIS A 92 -10.38 -8.67 2.28
CA HIS A 92 -10.02 -9.40 1.05
C HIS A 92 -8.55 -9.28 0.64
N ALA A 93 -7.81 -8.35 1.26
CA ALA A 93 -6.40 -8.07 0.99
C ALA A 93 -5.62 -7.89 2.31
N GLU A 94 -5.86 -8.77 3.30
CA GLU A 94 -5.23 -8.75 4.62
C GLU A 94 -3.71 -8.95 4.51
N PHE A 95 -3.28 -9.94 3.73
CA PHE A 95 -1.86 -10.22 3.49
C PHE A 95 -1.16 -8.99 2.87
N TRP A 96 -1.79 -8.34 1.90
CA TRP A 96 -1.21 -7.16 1.26
C TRP A 96 -1.20 -5.93 2.16
N ALA A 97 -2.23 -5.74 2.99
CA ALA A 97 -2.24 -4.68 3.98
C ALA A 97 -1.05 -4.83 4.95
N GLU A 98 -0.79 -6.04 5.43
CA GLU A 98 0.37 -6.35 6.26
C GLU A 98 1.69 -6.12 5.51
N ARG A 99 1.80 -6.62 4.27
CA ARG A 99 2.98 -6.49 3.41
C ARG A 99 3.36 -5.02 3.16
N ILE A 100 2.37 -4.15 2.91
CA ILE A 100 2.57 -2.69 2.79
C ILE A 100 3.23 -2.12 4.04
N HIS A 101 2.71 -2.47 5.22
CA HIS A 101 3.25 -1.96 6.48
C HIS A 101 4.65 -2.50 6.75
N ARG A 102 4.93 -3.77 6.44
CA ARG A 102 6.29 -4.32 6.49
C ARG A 102 7.24 -3.55 5.58
N THR A 103 6.85 -3.25 4.34
CA THR A 103 7.66 -2.45 3.41
C THR A 103 7.91 -1.03 3.96
N LEU A 104 6.89 -0.39 4.50
CA LEU A 104 7.01 0.93 5.16
C LEU A 104 8.03 0.88 6.30
N LEU A 105 7.93 -0.13 7.18
CA LEU A 105 8.80 -0.31 8.34
C LEU A 105 10.27 -0.54 7.96
N HIS A 106 10.58 -1.00 6.74
CA HIS A 106 11.96 -1.10 6.28
C HIS A 106 12.59 0.26 5.95
N SER A 107 11.79 1.29 5.65
CA SER A 107 12.28 2.63 5.31
C SER A 107 12.21 3.59 6.50
N LYS A 108 13.37 3.98 7.03
CA LYS A 108 13.44 4.99 8.11
C LYS A 108 12.78 6.32 7.72
N GLY A 109 12.89 6.72 6.45
CA GLY A 109 12.30 7.97 5.96
C GLY A 109 10.77 7.93 5.91
N LEU A 110 10.20 6.79 5.53
CA LEU A 110 8.75 6.62 5.48
C LEU A 110 8.15 6.48 6.87
N VAL A 111 8.81 5.78 7.81
CA VAL A 111 8.33 5.61 9.19
C VAL A 111 8.06 6.97 9.86
N VAL A 112 9.02 7.91 9.78
CA VAL A 112 8.86 9.23 10.42
C VAL A 112 7.68 10.00 9.83
N SER A 113 7.56 10.07 8.50
CA SER A 113 6.44 10.74 7.85
C SER A 113 5.10 10.04 8.14
N TYR A 114 5.10 8.72 8.23
CA TYR A 114 3.90 7.96 8.55
C TYR A 114 3.42 8.24 9.97
N MET A 115 4.31 8.35 10.95
CA MET A 115 3.95 8.74 12.32
C MET A 115 3.22 10.10 12.36
N ASN A 116 3.71 11.10 11.61
CA ASN A 116 3.05 12.42 11.52
C ASN A 116 1.64 12.32 10.89
N VAL A 117 1.52 11.51 9.84
CA VAL A 117 0.23 11.23 9.20
C VAL A 117 -0.76 10.58 10.17
N LEU A 118 -0.28 9.62 10.96
CA LEU A 118 -1.11 8.90 11.91
C LEU A 118 -1.72 9.83 12.96
N GLU A 119 -1.08 10.93 13.34
CA GLU A 119 -1.66 11.90 14.27
C GLU A 119 -3.01 12.48 13.76
N ASN A 120 -3.21 12.54 12.44
CA ASN A 120 -4.33 13.22 11.77
C ASN A 120 -5.43 12.30 11.20
N ILE A 121 -5.28 10.98 11.28
CA ILE A 121 -6.32 10.04 10.84
C ILE A 121 -7.36 9.78 11.93
N ASN A 122 -8.57 9.36 11.52
CA ASN A 122 -9.65 9.06 12.47
C ASN A 122 -9.32 7.84 13.34
N ASN A 123 -9.95 7.77 14.53
CA ASN A 123 -9.66 6.71 15.51
C ASN A 123 -9.97 5.29 14.99
N SER A 124 -10.98 5.11 14.14
CA SER A 124 -11.31 3.80 13.59
C SER A 124 -10.18 3.26 12.71
N THR A 125 -9.64 4.11 11.82
CA THR A 125 -8.49 3.78 10.97
C THR A 125 -7.24 3.53 11.83
N LYS A 126 -7.02 4.31 12.89
CA LYS A 126 -5.92 4.07 13.85
C LYS A 126 -5.97 2.69 14.47
N GLN A 127 -7.14 2.24 14.92
CA GLN A 127 -7.26 0.92 15.57
C GLN A 127 -6.98 -0.22 14.59
N ILE A 128 -7.38 -0.07 13.32
CA ILE A 128 -7.09 -1.07 12.27
C ILE A 128 -5.58 -1.15 12.03
N ILE A 129 -4.93 -0.01 11.77
CA ILE A 129 -3.48 0.05 11.54
C ILE A 129 -2.72 -0.47 12.76
N LYS A 130 -3.18 -0.13 13.98
CA LYS A 130 -2.61 -0.65 15.23
C LYS A 130 -2.68 -2.18 15.30
N GLY A 131 -3.79 -2.79 14.89
CA GLY A 131 -3.93 -4.25 14.82
C GLY A 131 -2.85 -4.88 13.94
N ILE A 132 -2.75 -4.40 12.69
CA ILE A 132 -1.77 -4.87 11.71
C ILE A 132 -0.33 -4.71 12.23
N LEU A 133 0.00 -3.54 12.82
CA LEU A 133 1.34 -3.30 13.37
C LEU A 133 1.67 -4.23 14.53
N LEU A 134 0.68 -4.57 15.37
CA LEU A 134 0.88 -5.52 16.47
C LEU A 134 1.11 -6.93 15.93
N GLU A 135 0.37 -7.37 14.92
CA GLU A 135 0.58 -8.67 14.26
C GLU A 135 2.00 -8.77 13.70
N ILE A 136 2.44 -7.79 12.91
CA ILE A 136 3.81 -7.72 12.36
C ILE A 136 4.87 -7.81 13.46
N ARG A 137 4.63 -7.14 14.60
CA ARG A 137 5.53 -7.13 15.74
C ARG A 137 5.64 -8.49 16.41
N GLU A 138 4.53 -9.20 16.56
CA GLU A 138 4.52 -10.51 17.20
C GLU A 138 5.06 -11.62 16.27
N ASP A 139 4.87 -11.47 14.96
CA ASP A 139 5.39 -12.43 13.97
C ASP A 139 6.92 -12.39 13.87
N ASP A 140 7.52 -11.20 13.82
CA ASP A 140 8.96 -11.00 13.66
C ASP A 140 9.51 -9.92 14.63
N PRO A 141 9.49 -10.17 15.95
CA PRO A 141 9.85 -9.16 16.96
C PRO A 141 11.30 -8.67 16.81
N ASP A 142 12.23 -9.56 16.43
CA ASP A 142 13.64 -9.21 16.22
C ASP A 142 13.83 -8.12 15.15
N LEU A 143 12.91 -8.02 14.18
CA LEU A 143 12.96 -7.06 13.09
C LEU A 143 12.13 -5.80 13.36
N TYR A 144 10.99 -5.93 14.03
CA TYR A 144 9.99 -4.87 14.08
C TYR A 144 9.66 -4.32 15.47
N LEU A 145 10.09 -4.94 16.56
CA LEU A 145 9.74 -4.53 17.94
C LEU A 145 9.96 -3.05 18.20
N GLU A 146 11.17 -2.55 17.98
CA GLU A 146 11.52 -1.15 18.25
C GLU A 146 10.75 -0.18 17.36
N LYS A 147 10.65 -0.48 16.06
CA LYS A 147 9.99 0.40 15.08
C LYS A 147 8.50 0.47 15.33
N VAL A 148 7.83 -0.66 15.53
CA VAL A 148 6.40 -0.70 15.84
C VAL A 148 6.13 0.04 17.15
N ASN A 149 6.89 -0.21 18.21
CA ASN A 149 6.67 0.47 19.49
C ASN A 149 6.79 2.00 19.35
N SER A 150 7.75 2.49 18.57
CA SER A 150 7.88 3.94 18.30
C SER A 150 6.66 4.53 17.61
N ILE A 151 6.04 3.81 16.68
CA ILE A 151 4.78 4.22 16.02
C ILE A 151 3.60 4.16 17.00
N LEU A 152 3.51 3.10 17.80
CA LEU A 152 2.42 2.90 18.76
C LEU A 152 2.37 3.98 19.85
N GLU A 153 3.51 4.55 20.22
CA GLU A 153 3.57 5.70 21.15
C GLU A 153 2.85 6.96 20.62
N LYS A 154 2.57 7.02 19.31
CA LYS A 154 1.85 8.12 18.64
C LYS A 154 0.36 7.85 18.40
N LEU A 155 -0.09 6.61 18.57
CA LEU A 155 -1.43 6.16 18.20
C LEU A 155 -2.46 6.20 19.33
#